data_AF-A0A0J5WKG8-F1
#
_entry.id   AF-A0A0J5WKG8-F1
#
_cell.length_a   1.000
_cell.length_b   1.000
_cell.length_c   1.000
_cell.angle_alpha   90.00
_cell.angle_beta   90.00
_cell.angle_gamma   90.00
#
_symmetry.space_group_name_H-M   'P 1'
#
loop_
_entity.id
_entity.type
_entity.pdbx_description
1 polymer ?
#
loop_
_entity_poly.entity_id
_entity_poly.type
_entity_poly.pdbx_seq_one_letter_code
_entity_poly.pdbx_strand_id
1 'polypeptide(L)'
;MKPNLSRQALLALTLAGVAAAAVAATQEEAKVQCYGVAKAGQNDCGSKTGVHDCASKAKVDNDKGDFKIVPVGTCEKLGGTTES
;
A
#
# COMPACT_ATOMS: atom_id res chain seq x y z
N MET A 1 30.37 12.23 56.93
CA MET A 1 30.84 10.94 56.38
C MET A 1 29.63 10.13 55.94
N LYS A 2 29.71 9.40 54.81
CA LYS A 2 28.61 8.69 54.12
C LYS A 2 27.99 7.58 54.97
N PRO A 3 26.70 7.25 54.78
CA PRO A 3 26.27 5.87 54.72
C PRO A 3 26.26 5.41 53.27
N ASN A 4 27.15 4.47 52.95
CA ASN A 4 27.17 3.70 51.71
C ASN A 4 26.05 2.66 51.78
N LEU A 5 24.99 2.81 50.98
CA LEU A 5 23.95 1.79 50.88
C LEU A 5 24.40 0.69 49.91
N SER A 6 25.03 -0.32 50.51
CA SER A 6 25.41 -1.57 49.88
C SER A 6 24.19 -2.43 49.59
N ARG A 7 24.10 -2.86 48.33
CA ARG A 7 23.61 -4.15 47.81
C ARG A 7 22.36 -4.77 48.47
N GLN A 8 21.37 -4.95 47.59
CA GLN A 8 20.35 -6.01 47.55
C GLN A 8 18.92 -5.60 47.94
N ALA A 9 18.14 -5.27 46.91
CA ALA A 9 16.72 -5.59 46.80
C ALA A 9 16.39 -5.62 45.29
N LEU A 10 16.32 -6.81 44.70
CA LEU A 10 15.06 -7.49 44.34
C LEU A 10 14.22 -6.69 43.32
N LEU A 11 14.41 -6.98 42.04
CA LEU A 11 13.36 -6.81 41.02
C LEU A 11 13.44 -7.97 40.04
N ALA A 12 12.67 -9.03 40.32
CA ALA A 12 12.34 -10.04 39.33
C ALA A 12 11.33 -9.42 38.35
N LEU A 13 11.79 -9.03 37.15
CA LEU A 13 10.88 -8.59 36.10
C LEU A 13 10.28 -9.83 35.41
N THR A 14 9.07 -10.20 35.80
CA THR A 14 8.23 -11.13 35.05
C THR A 14 7.69 -10.40 33.81
N LEU A 15 8.15 -10.77 32.62
CA LEU A 15 7.65 -10.23 31.36
C LEU A 15 6.29 -10.87 31.02
N ALA A 16 5.23 -10.45 31.70
CA ALA A 16 3.85 -10.75 31.34
C ALA A 16 3.32 -9.65 30.41
N GLY A 17 3.20 -9.96 29.12
CA GLY A 17 2.70 -9.00 28.14
C GLY A 17 2.66 -9.56 26.73
N VAL A 18 1.92 -10.65 26.52
CA VAL A 18 1.55 -11.05 25.15
C VAL A 18 0.44 -10.09 24.72
N ALA A 19 0.83 -9.02 24.05
CA ALA A 19 -0.12 -8.08 23.47
C ALA A 19 -0.98 -8.83 22.45
N ALA A 20 -2.28 -8.92 22.71
CA ALA A 20 -3.25 -9.31 21.70
C ALA A 20 -3.20 -8.25 20.59
N ALA A 21 -2.53 -8.56 19.48
CA ALA A 21 -2.64 -7.77 18.27
C ALA A 21 -4.08 -7.90 17.77
N ALA A 22 -4.90 -6.89 18.05
CA ALA A 22 -6.15 -6.72 17.34
C ALA A 22 -5.80 -6.52 15.86
N VAL A 23 -5.97 -7.57 15.06
CA VAL A 23 -6.01 -7.43 13.60
C VAL A 23 -7.27 -6.62 13.31
N ALA A 24 -7.08 -5.33 13.06
CA ALA A 24 -8.10 -4.53 12.41
C ALA A 24 -8.30 -5.15 11.03
N ALA A 25 -9.46 -5.78 10.82
CA ALA A 25 -9.86 -6.23 9.50
C ALA A 25 -9.98 -4.98 8.62
N THR A 26 -9.00 -4.77 7.74
CA THR A 26 -9.08 -3.75 6.69
C THR A 26 -10.24 -4.17 5.78
N GLN A 27 -11.31 -3.37 5.70
CA GLN A 27 -12.30 -3.55 4.65
C GLN A 27 -11.56 -3.47 3.31
N GLU A 28 -11.53 -4.56 2.56
CA GLU A 28 -10.92 -4.59 1.24
C GLU A 28 -11.80 -3.75 0.31
N GLU A 29 -11.44 -2.47 0.13
CA GLU A 29 -12.09 -1.61 -0.85
C GLU A 29 -11.90 -2.22 -2.23
N ALA A 30 -13.01 -2.51 -2.92
CA ALA A 30 -12.98 -3.05 -4.27
C ALA A 30 -12.16 -2.13 -5.18
N LYS A 31 -11.24 -2.71 -5.96
CA LYS A 31 -10.35 -1.98 -6.88
C LYS A 31 -10.64 -2.35 -8.33
N VAL A 32 -10.39 -1.39 -9.23
CA VAL A 32 -10.60 -1.52 -10.68
C VAL A 32 -9.36 -1.07 -11.44
N GLN A 33 -9.13 -1.68 -12.61
CA GLN A 33 -8.16 -1.16 -13.57
C GLN A 33 -8.76 0.09 -14.24
N CYS A 34 -8.08 1.22 -14.07
CA CYS A 34 -8.47 2.50 -14.62
C CYS A 34 -7.49 2.89 -15.72
N TYR A 35 -7.95 2.85 -16.96
CA TYR A 35 -7.17 3.12 -18.15
C TYR A 35 -7.16 4.61 -18.48
N GLY A 36 -6.09 5.07 -19.16
CA GLY A 36 -6.00 6.45 -19.63
C GLY A 36 -5.67 7.48 -18.54
N VAL A 37 -5.27 7.05 -17.34
CA VAL A 37 -4.90 7.94 -16.21
C VAL A 37 -3.46 7.77 -15.76
N ALA A 38 -2.75 6.75 -16.28
CA ALA A 38 -1.37 6.50 -15.94
C ALA A 38 -0.45 7.52 -16.63
N LYS A 39 0.44 8.17 -15.87
CA LYS A 39 1.53 8.95 -16.44
C LYS A 39 2.62 8.04 -17.00
N ALA A 40 3.49 8.59 -17.84
CA ALA A 40 4.69 7.91 -18.33
C ALA A 40 5.49 7.33 -17.14
N GLY A 41 5.81 6.05 -17.23
CA GLY A 41 6.48 5.29 -16.19
C GLY A 41 5.67 5.04 -14.91
N GLN A 42 4.36 5.28 -14.89
CA GLN A 42 3.53 5.20 -13.67
C GLN A 42 2.28 4.32 -13.81
N ASN A 43 2.26 3.40 -14.78
CA ASN A 43 1.25 2.33 -14.85
C ASN A 43 1.53 1.25 -13.79
N ASP A 44 0.47 0.64 -13.29
CA ASP A 44 0.55 -0.34 -12.20
C ASP A 44 0.90 -1.76 -12.71
N CYS A 45 0.48 -2.15 -13.91
CA CYS A 45 0.87 -3.42 -14.52
C CYS A 45 0.49 -3.44 -16.00
N GLY A 46 1.36 -3.92 -16.89
CA GLY A 46 1.03 -4.15 -18.30
C GLY A 46 0.39 -2.98 -19.07
N SER A 47 0.00 -3.28 -20.30
CA SER A 47 -0.81 -2.43 -21.16
C SER A 47 -1.87 -3.30 -21.85
N LYS A 48 -3.09 -2.79 -22.05
CA LYS A 48 -4.17 -3.48 -22.78
C LYS A 48 -3.74 -3.92 -24.18
N THR A 49 -2.85 -3.14 -24.81
CA THR A 49 -2.37 -3.40 -26.17
C THR A 49 -1.17 -4.36 -26.22
N GLY A 50 -0.65 -4.79 -25.06
CA GLY A 50 0.49 -5.71 -24.99
C GLY A 50 1.85 -5.09 -25.32
N VAL A 51 1.94 -3.76 -25.46
CA VAL A 51 3.20 -3.06 -25.76
C VAL A 51 4.23 -3.14 -24.62
N HIS A 52 3.78 -3.46 -23.41
CA HIS A 52 4.59 -3.91 -22.29
C HIS A 52 3.73 -4.69 -21.29
N ASP A 53 4.40 -5.48 -20.46
CA ASP A 53 3.83 -6.40 -19.49
C ASP A 53 4.14 -6.00 -18.03
N CYS A 54 5.14 -5.14 -17.82
CA CYS A 54 5.58 -4.75 -16.48
C CYS A 54 5.01 -3.40 -16.02
N ALA A 55 5.01 -3.19 -14.70
CA ALA A 55 4.75 -1.91 -14.07
C ALA A 55 5.81 -0.86 -14.49
N SER A 56 5.43 0.41 -14.43
CA SER A 56 6.33 1.53 -14.74
C SER A 56 6.97 1.48 -16.14
N LYS A 57 6.24 0.95 -17.13
CA LYS A 57 6.66 0.86 -18.53
C LYS A 57 5.85 1.74 -19.48
N ALA A 58 4.82 2.42 -18.98
CA ALA A 58 4.05 3.41 -19.74
C ALA A 58 5.00 4.38 -20.45
N LYS A 59 4.87 4.49 -21.77
CA LYS A 59 5.78 5.30 -22.60
C LYS A 59 5.37 6.77 -22.65
N VAL A 60 4.07 7.03 -22.52
CA VAL A 60 3.47 8.37 -22.62
C VAL A 60 2.47 8.58 -21.50
N ASP A 61 2.12 9.85 -21.27
CA ASP A 61 1.08 10.19 -20.30
C ASP A 61 -0.32 9.86 -20.84
N ASN A 62 -1.16 9.30 -19.98
CA ASN A 62 -2.58 9.02 -20.20
C ASN A 62 -2.83 8.12 -21.41
N ASP A 63 -1.93 7.17 -21.66
CA ASP A 63 -2.13 6.16 -22.70
C ASP A 63 -3.39 5.34 -22.38
N LYS A 64 -4.26 5.14 -23.38
CA LYS A 64 -5.52 4.41 -23.21
C LYS A 64 -5.33 2.91 -22.96
N GLY A 65 -4.16 2.38 -23.32
CA GLY A 65 -3.76 1.01 -23.01
C GLY A 65 -3.16 0.87 -21.61
N ASP A 66 -2.68 1.94 -20.99
CA ASP A 66 -2.04 1.88 -19.68
C ASP A 66 -3.04 2.17 -18.56
N PHE A 67 -2.96 1.39 -17.49
CA PHE A 67 -3.86 1.53 -16.36
C PHE A 67 -3.16 1.76 -15.03
N LYS A 68 -3.94 2.35 -14.12
CA LYS A 68 -3.69 2.33 -12.69
C LYS A 68 -4.77 1.53 -11.97
N ILE A 69 -4.41 0.84 -10.90
CA ILE A 69 -5.36 0.16 -10.03
C ILE A 69 -5.84 1.19 -8.99
N VAL A 70 -7.12 1.51 -9.04
CA VAL A 70 -7.73 2.54 -8.17
C VAL A 70 -8.97 1.98 -7.48
N PRO A 71 -9.43 2.57 -6.36
CA PRO A 71 -10.71 2.19 -5.76
C PRO A 71 -11.89 2.39 -6.73
N VAL A 72 -12.91 1.54 -6.63
CA VAL A 72 -14.17 1.69 -7.39
C VAL A 72 -14.71 3.12 -7.26
N GLY A 73 -15.20 3.69 -8.37
CA GLY A 73 -15.71 5.07 -8.43
C GLY A 73 -14.64 6.16 -8.44
N THR A 74 -13.35 5.82 -8.36
CA THR A 74 -12.25 6.81 -8.51
C THR A 74 -11.91 7.04 -9.98
N CYS A 75 -12.05 6.02 -10.83
CA CYS A 75 -11.60 6.11 -12.22
C CYS A 75 -12.28 7.23 -13.01
N GLU A 76 -13.61 7.34 -12.88
CA GLU A 76 -14.39 8.40 -13.53
C GLU A 76 -14.00 9.79 -13.04
N LYS A 77 -13.67 9.95 -11.75
CA LYS A 77 -13.20 11.21 -11.16
C LYS A 77 -11.84 11.64 -11.71
N LEU A 78 -11.02 10.67 -12.10
CA LEU A 78 -9.74 10.89 -12.77
C LEU A 78 -9.88 11.11 -14.28
N GLY A 79 -11.10 11.01 -14.84
CA GLY A 79 -11.35 11.10 -16.28
C GLY A 79 -10.93 9.86 -17.06
N GLY A 80 -10.68 8.74 -16.37
CA GLY A 80 -10.30 7.47 -16.98
C GLY A 80 -11.49 6.57 -17.31
N THR A 81 -11.19 5.39 -17.86
CA THR A 81 -12.19 4.37 -18.17
C THR A 81 -11.86 3.03 -17.52
N THR A 82 -12.87 2.33 -17.04
CA THR A 82 -12.75 0.94 -16.57
C THR A 82 -13.16 0.01 -17.70
N GLU A 83 -12.46 0.05 -18.83
CA GLU A 83 -12.77 -0.83 -19.94
C GLU A 83 -12.13 -2.21 -19.73
N SER A 84 -12.98 -3.24 -19.73
CA SER A 84 -12.61 -4.66 -19.79
C SER A 84 -11.89 -5.03 -21.09
#